data_AF-A0A813NVM3-F1
#
_entry.id   AF-A0A813NVM3-F1
#
_cell.length_a   1.000
_cell.length_b   1.000
_cell.length_c   1.000
_cell.angle_alpha   90.00
_cell.angle_beta   90.00
_cell.angle_gamma   90.00
#
_symmetry.space_group_name_H-M   'P 1'
#
loop_
_entity.id
_entity.type
_entity.pdbx_description
1 polymer ?
#
loop_
_entity_poly.entity_id
_entity_poly.type
_entity_poly.pdbx_seq_one_letter_code
_entity_poly.pdbx_strand_id
1 'polypeptide(L)'
;MSYTTAIESFEFITIFPSVFKKCFKVFFDELFPRGLEKASGGGILLTNITLYIAITSTTTTTTTTTAATVTITSNSCTSGWKSVTLLYHCSNCPDIAPYTQYTYTYTAISNRTRIAFAFREDSGCFALDAVSVRSIITPSTELIANNGFETGTLSSWTYCNPSSATAAGEVKQNSDSFQCMGYTYQAQSGTHFYYDGAVGNCDYLIQMFTTIVSQTYTISYWLYNQGTGSASSADVIISI
;
A
#
# COMPACT_ATOMS: atom_id res chain seq x y z
N MET A 1 -57.83 -22.61 -16.44
CA MET A 1 -56.50 -23.25 -16.36
C MET A 1 -55.57 -22.28 -15.67
N SER A 2 -55.25 -22.52 -14.41
CA SER A 2 -54.32 -21.69 -13.65
C SER A 2 -52.91 -22.26 -13.82
N TYR A 3 -52.00 -21.47 -14.38
CA TYR A 3 -50.58 -21.76 -14.32
C TYR A 3 -49.98 -20.94 -13.18
N THR A 4 -49.68 -21.62 -12.07
CA THR A 4 -48.86 -21.09 -10.99
C THR A 4 -47.45 -21.55 -11.27
N THR A 5 -46.59 -20.67 -11.79
CA THR A 5 -45.16 -20.96 -11.93
C THR A 5 -44.42 -20.22 -10.83
N ALA A 6 -43.98 -20.96 -9.82
CA ALA A 6 -43.05 -20.48 -8.81
C ALA A 6 -41.65 -20.34 -9.44
N ILE A 7 -40.98 -19.22 -9.22
CA ILE A 7 -39.56 -19.04 -9.57
C ILE A 7 -38.78 -19.65 -8.40
N GLU A 8 -38.38 -20.92 -8.51
CA GLU A 8 -37.80 -21.67 -7.40
C GLU A 8 -36.26 -21.75 -7.37
N SER A 9 -35.52 -21.16 -8.30
CA SER A 9 -34.06 -21.15 -8.15
C SER A 9 -33.34 -20.07 -8.96
N PHE A 10 -32.40 -19.38 -8.29
CA PHE A 10 -31.28 -18.70 -8.90
C PHE A 10 -30.09 -19.66 -8.83
N GLU A 11 -29.71 -20.27 -9.96
CA GLU A 11 -28.44 -20.99 -10.04
C GLU A 11 -27.30 -19.98 -10.12
N PHE A 12 -26.54 -19.84 -9.02
CA PHE A 12 -25.26 -19.16 -9.06
C PHE A 12 -24.28 -20.03 -9.85
N ILE A 13 -23.96 -19.61 -11.07
CA ILE A 13 -22.86 -20.19 -11.84
C ILE A 13 -21.59 -20.08 -10.99
N THR A 14 -21.04 -21.25 -10.70
CA THR A 14 -19.98 -21.53 -9.73
C THR A 14 -18.64 -20.88 -10.10
N ILE A 15 -18.35 -19.67 -9.60
CA ILE A 15 -16.96 -19.14 -9.56
C ILE A 15 -16.68 -18.34 -8.26
N PHE A 16 -17.30 -18.70 -7.12
CA PHE A 16 -17.04 -17.97 -5.86
C PHE A 16 -16.71 -18.91 -4.69
N PRO A 17 -15.65 -18.61 -3.91
CA PRO A 17 -15.38 -19.26 -2.63
C PRO A 17 -16.58 -19.12 -1.66
N SER A 18 -16.80 -20.09 -0.79
CA SER A 18 -17.98 -20.19 0.10
C SER A 18 -18.22 -18.96 0.99
N VAL A 19 -17.19 -18.16 1.27
CA VAL A 19 -17.26 -16.93 2.07
C VAL A 19 -18.00 -15.80 1.34
N PHE A 20 -17.87 -15.70 0.00
CA PHE A 20 -18.54 -14.67 -0.81
C PHE A 20 -20.06 -14.87 -0.88
N LYS A 21 -20.54 -16.11 -0.80
CA LYS A 21 -21.98 -16.42 -0.82
C LYS A 21 -22.75 -15.82 0.36
N LYS A 22 -22.11 -15.70 1.53
CA LYS A 22 -22.75 -15.15 2.74
C LYS A 22 -22.88 -13.63 2.68
N CYS A 23 -21.85 -12.92 2.22
CA CYS A 23 -21.89 -11.46 2.10
C CYS A 23 -22.84 -10.97 1.01
N PHE A 24 -22.92 -11.68 -0.12
CA PHE A 24 -23.80 -11.29 -1.23
C PHE A 24 -25.29 -11.43 -0.86
N LYS A 25 -25.65 -12.44 -0.06
CA LYS A 25 -27.03 -12.61 0.42
C LYS A 25 -27.48 -11.45 1.31
N VAL A 26 -26.63 -11.02 2.25
CA VAL A 26 -26.91 -9.89 3.14
C VAL A 26 -27.09 -8.59 2.35
N PHE A 27 -26.22 -8.34 1.37
CA PHE A 27 -26.30 -7.15 0.53
C PHE A 27 -27.55 -7.13 -0.38
N PHE A 28 -27.98 -8.29 -0.89
CA PHE A 28 -29.19 -8.40 -1.70
C PHE A 28 -30.46 -8.14 -0.87
N ASP A 29 -30.49 -8.64 0.37
CA ASP A 29 -31.62 -8.43 1.29
C ASP A 29 -31.72 -6.96 1.76
N GLU A 30 -30.60 -6.24 1.86
CA GLU A 30 -30.58 -4.80 2.18
C GLU A 30 -31.01 -3.90 1.01
N LEU A 31 -30.67 -4.27 -0.23
CA LEU A 31 -31.09 -3.52 -1.43
C LEU A 31 -32.56 -3.75 -1.80
N PHE A 32 -33.13 -4.89 -1.39
CA PHE A 32 -34.52 -5.24 -1.64
C PHE A 32 -35.25 -5.66 -0.34
N PRO A 33 -35.38 -4.75 0.65
CA PRO A 33 -35.84 -5.11 2.00
C PRO A 33 -37.29 -5.57 2.07
N ARG A 34 -38.07 -5.44 0.99
CA ARG A 34 -39.46 -5.92 0.89
C ARG A 34 -39.65 -7.07 -0.12
N GLY A 35 -38.56 -7.58 -0.71
CA GLY A 35 -38.68 -8.43 -1.90
C GLY A 35 -39.33 -7.68 -3.07
N LEU A 36 -39.38 -8.33 -4.23
CA LEU A 36 -40.11 -7.80 -5.39
C LEU A 36 -41.62 -8.04 -5.17
N GLU A 37 -42.30 -7.09 -4.52
CA GLU A 37 -43.76 -7.14 -4.43
C GLU A 37 -44.39 -6.88 -5.82
N LYS A 38 -45.33 -7.74 -6.18
CA LYS A 38 -46.03 -7.74 -7.46
C LYS A 38 -46.92 -6.51 -7.56
N ALA A 39 -46.61 -5.57 -8.45
CA ALA A 39 -47.54 -4.48 -8.78
C ALA A 39 -48.84 -5.07 -9.36
N SER A 40 -49.95 -4.90 -8.64
CA SER A 40 -51.27 -5.34 -9.07
C SER A 40 -51.81 -4.41 -10.15
N GLY A 41 -51.64 -4.79 -11.42
CA GLY A 41 -52.29 -4.14 -12.56
C GLY A 41 -51.34 -3.83 -13.72
N GLY A 42 -51.38 -4.66 -14.77
CA GLY A 42 -50.61 -4.47 -16.01
C GLY A 42 -49.18 -4.99 -15.90
N GLY A 43 -48.99 -6.29 -16.11
CA GLY A 43 -47.67 -6.93 -16.04
C GLY A 43 -46.71 -6.39 -17.11
N ILE A 44 -45.70 -5.63 -16.70
CA ILE A 44 -44.49 -5.45 -17.51
C ILE A 44 -43.67 -6.73 -17.31
N LEU A 45 -43.58 -7.53 -18.37
CA LEU A 45 -42.70 -8.69 -18.43
C LEU A 45 -41.26 -8.17 -18.60
N LEU A 46 -40.54 -7.98 -17.50
CA LEU A 46 -39.12 -7.68 -17.52
C LEU A 46 -38.34 -8.98 -17.75
N THR A 47 -38.27 -9.45 -19.00
CA THR A 47 -37.31 -10.48 -19.38
C THR A 47 -35.95 -9.81 -19.59
N ASN A 48 -34.94 -10.32 -18.89
CA ASN A 48 -33.51 -9.95 -19.01
C ASN A 48 -33.09 -8.62 -18.36
N ILE A 49 -33.27 -8.47 -17.04
CA ILE A 49 -32.49 -7.48 -16.28
C ILE A 49 -31.04 -7.99 -16.18
N THR A 50 -30.13 -7.38 -16.93
CA THR A 50 -28.69 -7.61 -16.77
C THR A 50 -28.15 -6.57 -15.80
N LEU A 51 -27.88 -6.98 -14.57
CA LEU A 51 -27.28 -6.12 -13.55
C LEU A 51 -25.76 -6.11 -13.74
N TYR A 52 -25.21 -5.00 -14.24
CA TYR A 52 -23.76 -4.77 -14.28
C TYR A 52 -23.29 -4.27 -12.91
N ILE A 53 -22.86 -5.19 -12.05
CA ILE A 53 -22.14 -4.83 -10.83
C ILE A 53 -20.67 -4.68 -11.20
N ALA A 54 -20.17 -3.44 -11.28
CA ALA A 54 -18.74 -3.18 -11.33
C ALA A 54 -18.14 -3.43 -9.95
N ILE A 55 -17.62 -4.63 -9.71
CA ILE A 55 -16.85 -4.93 -8.51
C ILE A 55 -15.42 -4.44 -8.76
N THR A 56 -15.05 -3.30 -8.19
CA THR A 56 -13.65 -2.85 -8.16
C THR A 56 -12.92 -3.68 -7.11
N SER A 57 -12.31 -4.80 -7.52
CA SER A 57 -11.47 -5.59 -6.62
C SER A 57 -10.08 -4.96 -6.54
N THR A 58 -9.78 -4.25 -5.45
CA THR A 58 -8.41 -3.87 -5.13
C THR A 58 -7.62 -5.14 -4.85
N THR A 59 -6.75 -5.53 -5.77
CA THR A 59 -5.92 -6.72 -5.62
C THR A 59 -4.73 -6.34 -4.73
N THR A 60 -4.84 -6.57 -3.43
CA THR A 60 -3.70 -6.43 -2.51
C THR A 60 -2.81 -7.66 -2.65
N THR A 61 -1.76 -7.55 -3.46
CA THR A 61 -0.73 -8.59 -3.56
C THR A 61 0.18 -8.49 -2.34
N THR A 62 -0.13 -9.23 -1.28
CA THR A 62 0.77 -9.36 -0.12
C THR A 62 1.96 -10.24 -0.52
N THR A 63 3.12 -9.61 -0.74
CA THR A 63 4.37 -10.34 -0.94
C THR A 63 5.06 -10.52 0.40
N THR A 64 5.17 -11.76 0.88
CA THR A 64 5.99 -12.09 2.06
C THR A 64 7.39 -12.44 1.58
N THR A 65 8.32 -11.48 1.61
CA THR A 65 9.74 -11.75 1.35
C THR A 65 10.46 -12.14 2.64
N THR A 66 11.28 -13.18 2.57
CA THR A 66 12.20 -13.54 3.66
C THR A 66 13.32 -12.50 3.70
N ALA A 67 13.58 -11.91 4.87
CA ALA A 67 14.65 -10.93 5.06
C ALA A 67 16.00 -11.51 4.60
N ALA A 68 16.63 -10.85 3.62
CA ALA A 68 17.97 -11.18 3.16
C ALA A 68 18.99 -10.32 3.92
N THR A 69 20.09 -10.93 4.37
CA THR A 69 21.19 -10.18 4.98
C THR A 69 22.01 -9.51 3.87
N VAL A 70 21.67 -8.27 3.55
CA VAL A 70 22.45 -7.44 2.62
C VAL A 70 23.36 -6.51 3.42
N THR A 71 24.60 -6.35 2.96
CA THR A 71 25.53 -5.37 3.53
C THR A 71 25.15 -3.99 3.04
N ILE A 72 24.60 -3.15 3.91
CA ILE A 72 24.40 -1.73 3.60
C ILE A 72 25.77 -1.05 3.56
N THR A 73 26.10 -0.44 2.43
CA THR A 73 27.32 0.38 2.34
C THR A 73 27.13 1.62 3.21
N SER A 74 28.01 1.80 4.20
CA SER A 74 27.95 2.96 5.09
C SER A 74 28.19 4.26 4.31
N ASN A 75 27.35 5.26 4.51
CA ASN A 75 27.49 6.62 3.97
C ASN A 75 27.16 7.65 5.06
N SER A 76 27.09 8.95 4.72
CA SER A 76 26.76 10.00 5.69
C SER A 76 25.38 9.85 6.34
N CYS A 77 24.42 9.20 5.68
CA CYS A 77 23.08 8.95 6.20
C CYS A 77 23.00 7.69 7.08
N THR A 78 23.83 6.69 6.79
CA THR A 78 23.83 5.39 7.46
C THR A 78 24.99 5.19 8.45
N SER A 79 25.87 6.18 8.58
CA SER A 79 27.00 6.14 9.49
C SER A 79 26.55 5.94 10.94
N GLY A 80 27.12 4.92 11.59
CA GLY A 80 26.83 4.60 12.99
C GLY A 80 25.56 3.77 13.23
N TRP A 81 24.84 3.36 12.19
CA TRP A 81 23.71 2.42 12.33
C TRP A 81 24.23 1.06 12.80
N LYS A 82 23.53 0.46 13.77
CA LYS A 82 23.84 -0.88 14.29
C LYS A 82 22.69 -1.84 14.00
N SER A 83 23.01 -3.14 14.01
CA SER A 83 22.07 -4.26 13.85
C SER A 83 21.03 -4.00 12.77
N VAL A 84 21.52 -3.94 11.53
CA VAL A 84 20.74 -3.61 10.35
C VAL A 84 19.98 -4.85 9.86
N THR A 85 18.68 -4.70 9.67
CA THR A 85 17.80 -5.70 9.05
C THR A 85 17.21 -5.10 7.78
N LEU A 86 17.39 -5.77 6.64
CA LEU A 86 16.77 -5.37 5.39
C LEU A 86 15.42 -6.10 5.21
N LEU A 87 14.34 -5.33 5.18
CA LEU A 87 12.98 -5.85 4.97
C LEU A 87 12.71 -6.03 3.47
N TYR A 88 13.09 -5.04 2.68
CA TYR A 88 12.92 -5.04 1.23
C TYR A 88 14.22 -4.61 0.56
N HIS A 89 14.57 -5.32 -0.51
CA HIS A 89 15.68 -4.98 -1.39
C HIS A 89 15.21 -5.09 -2.83
N CYS A 90 15.64 -4.13 -3.63
CA CYS A 90 15.42 -4.18 -5.04
C CYS A 90 16.53 -3.44 -5.79
N SER A 91 17.03 -4.06 -6.85
CA SER A 91 17.98 -3.50 -7.80
C SER A 91 17.41 -3.65 -9.20
N ASN A 92 17.43 -2.58 -10.00
CA ASN A 92 16.68 -2.46 -11.26
C ASN A 92 15.21 -2.81 -11.04
N CYS A 93 14.54 -1.96 -10.28
CA CYS A 93 13.21 -2.25 -9.79
C CYS A 93 12.18 -2.31 -10.91
N PRO A 94 11.24 -3.28 -10.83
CA PRO A 94 10.15 -3.32 -11.78
C PRO A 94 9.25 -2.09 -11.59
N ASP A 95 8.45 -1.81 -12.62
CA ASP A 95 7.31 -0.93 -12.46
C ASP A 95 6.31 -1.55 -11.47
N ILE A 96 5.89 -0.73 -10.51
CA ILE A 96 4.90 -1.05 -9.48
C ILE A 96 3.74 -0.05 -9.68
N ALA A 97 2.85 -0.39 -10.60
CA ALA A 97 1.62 0.35 -10.85
C ALA A 97 0.45 -0.64 -11.01
N PRO A 98 -0.61 -0.56 -10.18
CA PRO A 98 -0.85 0.44 -9.13
C PRO A 98 0.01 0.23 -7.87
N TYR A 99 -0.20 1.06 -6.85
CA TYR A 99 0.42 0.90 -5.53
C TYR A 99 0.31 -0.54 -5.03
N THR A 100 1.41 -1.06 -4.49
CA THR A 100 1.49 -2.38 -3.87
C THR A 100 1.82 -2.25 -2.40
N GLN A 101 1.09 -2.97 -1.55
CA GLN A 101 1.36 -3.02 -0.11
C GLN A 101 2.40 -4.08 0.21
N TYR A 102 3.41 -3.68 0.97
CA TYR A 102 4.40 -4.59 1.54
C TYR A 102 4.12 -4.75 3.03
N THR A 103 4.35 -5.94 3.58
CA THR A 103 4.13 -6.22 5.00
C THR A 103 5.18 -7.17 5.54
N TYR A 104 5.73 -6.84 6.71
CA TYR A 104 6.80 -7.56 7.38
C TYR A 104 6.51 -7.70 8.87
N THR A 105 7.18 -8.66 9.49
CA THR A 105 7.27 -8.73 10.95
C THR A 105 8.70 -8.45 11.40
N TYR A 106 8.84 -7.74 12.51
CA TYR A 106 10.13 -7.42 13.12
C TYR A 106 10.06 -7.60 14.63
N THR A 107 10.97 -8.38 15.19
CA THR A 107 11.14 -8.50 16.65
C THR A 107 12.20 -7.51 17.13
N ALA A 108 11.80 -6.57 17.98
CA ALA A 108 12.68 -5.51 18.43
C ALA A 108 13.80 -6.02 19.34
N ILE A 109 15.03 -5.59 19.06
CA ILE A 109 16.22 -5.89 19.87
C ILE A 109 16.72 -4.67 20.66
N SER A 110 16.06 -3.53 20.50
CA SER A 110 16.35 -2.25 21.16
C SER A 110 15.03 -1.60 21.59
N ASN A 111 15.09 -0.64 22.51
CA ASN A 111 13.95 0.20 22.87
C ASN A 111 13.75 1.40 21.91
N ARG A 112 14.65 1.57 20.96
CA ARG A 112 14.65 2.65 19.97
C ARG A 112 15.12 2.09 18.64
N THR A 113 14.26 2.20 17.65
CA THR A 113 14.42 1.58 16.33
C THR A 113 14.22 2.64 15.26
N ARG A 114 15.01 2.57 14.18
CA ARG A 114 14.84 3.36 12.96
C ARG A 114 14.15 2.50 11.90
N ILE A 115 13.23 3.10 11.16
CA ILE A 115 12.89 2.67 9.81
C ILE A 115 13.49 3.67 8.82
N ALA A 116 14.06 3.17 7.75
CA ALA A 116 14.57 3.99 6.66
C ALA A 116 14.13 3.42 5.31
N PHE A 117 13.76 4.33 4.41
CA PHE A 117 13.53 4.05 3.01
C PHE A 117 14.70 4.68 2.24
N ALA A 118 15.36 3.90 1.39
CA ALA A 118 16.40 4.40 0.51
C ALA A 118 15.94 4.22 -0.94
N PHE A 119 15.81 5.30 -1.69
CA PHE A 119 15.29 5.26 -3.06
C PHE A 119 16.26 5.91 -4.04
N ARG A 120 16.38 5.29 -5.20
CA ARG A 120 17.01 5.82 -6.41
C ARG A 120 16.20 5.35 -7.61
N GLU A 121 15.83 6.25 -8.50
CA GLU A 121 15.18 5.92 -9.77
C GLU A 121 15.61 6.93 -10.83
N ASP A 122 16.58 6.54 -11.65
CA ASP A 122 17.20 7.45 -12.62
C ASP A 122 16.23 7.84 -13.77
N SER A 123 15.16 7.06 -13.99
CA SER A 123 14.30 7.17 -15.17
C SER A 123 12.82 7.39 -14.86
N GLY A 124 12.51 7.73 -13.61
CA GLY A 124 11.16 7.80 -13.07
C GLY A 124 11.19 8.21 -11.60
N CYS A 125 10.18 7.79 -10.84
CA CYS A 125 10.13 8.04 -9.41
C CYS A 125 9.47 6.88 -8.65
N PHE A 126 9.89 6.71 -7.40
CA PHE A 126 9.11 6.02 -6.38
C PHE A 126 8.11 6.97 -5.74
N ALA A 127 6.95 6.44 -5.37
CA ALA A 127 6.03 7.10 -4.44
C ALA A 127 5.72 6.16 -3.27
N LEU A 128 5.86 6.71 -2.07
CA LEU A 128 5.68 6.04 -0.78
C LEU A 128 4.51 6.67 -0.04
N ASP A 129 3.65 5.84 0.51
CA ASP A 129 2.52 6.29 1.31
C ASP A 129 2.10 5.25 2.37
N ALA A 130 1.31 5.70 3.35
CA ALA A 130 0.66 4.91 4.38
C ALA A 130 1.62 3.92 5.07
N VAL A 131 2.77 4.42 5.52
CA VAL A 131 3.71 3.67 6.35
C VAL A 131 3.04 3.34 7.68
N SER A 132 3.26 2.17 8.24
CA SER A 132 2.66 1.76 9.50
C SER A 132 3.61 0.84 10.24
N VAL A 133 3.79 1.09 11.53
CA VAL A 133 4.46 0.19 12.46
C VAL A 133 3.60 0.04 13.69
N ARG A 134 3.10 -1.18 13.92
CA ARG A 134 2.17 -1.50 15.00
C ARG A 134 2.65 -2.71 15.77
N SER A 135 2.53 -2.69 17.09
CA SER A 135 2.80 -3.88 17.90
C SER A 135 1.74 -4.94 17.63
N ILE A 136 2.13 -6.20 17.48
CA ILE A 136 1.17 -7.31 17.29
C ILE A 136 0.30 -7.48 18.54
N ILE A 137 0.82 -7.17 19.73
CA ILE A 137 0.06 -7.29 20.98
C ILE A 137 -0.83 -6.08 21.26
N THR A 138 -0.51 -4.90 20.69
CA THR A 138 -1.32 -3.67 20.81
C THR A 138 -1.47 -2.99 19.45
N PRO A 139 -2.25 -3.58 18.52
CA PRO A 139 -2.27 -3.17 17.11
C PRO A 139 -2.97 -1.82 16.85
N SER A 140 -3.70 -1.29 17.83
CA SER A 140 -4.43 -0.01 17.68
C SER A 140 -3.51 1.22 17.70
N THR A 141 -2.28 1.09 18.20
CA THR A 141 -1.34 2.23 18.29
C THR A 141 -0.40 2.25 17.10
N GLU A 142 -0.47 3.33 16.31
CA GLU A 142 0.52 3.65 15.28
C GLU A 142 1.79 4.21 15.93
N LEU A 143 2.95 3.71 15.51
CA LEU A 143 4.24 4.21 16.01
C LEU A 143 4.90 5.21 15.04
N ILE A 144 4.46 5.26 13.79
CA ILE A 144 4.94 6.21 12.79
C ILE A 144 4.08 7.48 12.84
N ALA A 145 4.72 8.62 13.10
CA ALA A 145 4.11 9.93 13.00
C ALA A 145 4.11 10.41 11.52
N ASN A 146 3.08 11.17 11.15
CA ASN A 146 2.92 11.71 9.78
C ASN A 146 3.10 10.62 8.71
N ASN A 147 2.41 9.50 8.90
CA ASN A 147 2.69 8.24 8.24
C ASN A 147 2.15 8.14 6.80
N GLY A 148 1.23 9.03 6.42
CA GLY A 148 0.81 9.29 5.05
C GLY A 148 1.12 10.72 4.58
N PHE A 149 2.07 11.40 5.21
CA PHE A 149 2.56 12.74 4.79
C PHE A 149 1.50 13.87 4.76
N GLU A 150 0.33 13.66 5.35
CA GLU A 150 -0.83 14.58 5.30
C GLU A 150 -0.63 15.94 5.97
N THR A 151 0.53 16.17 6.60
CA THR A 151 0.94 17.52 7.01
C THR A 151 1.44 18.38 5.85
N GLY A 152 1.54 17.83 4.64
CA GLY A 152 2.11 18.49 3.46
C GLY A 152 3.61 18.70 3.52
N THR A 153 4.28 18.13 4.53
CA THR A 153 5.72 18.29 4.77
C THR A 153 6.32 17.00 5.30
N LEU A 154 7.66 16.94 5.35
CA LEU A 154 8.41 15.87 6.01
C LEU A 154 8.43 15.98 7.54
N SER A 155 7.43 16.62 8.16
CA SER A 155 7.32 16.68 9.62
C SER A 155 7.43 15.28 10.22
N SER A 156 8.24 15.12 11.28
CA SER A 156 8.60 13.85 11.94
C SER A 156 9.47 12.89 11.13
N TRP A 157 9.79 13.20 9.87
CA TRP A 157 10.75 12.46 9.06
C TRP A 157 12.07 13.23 8.95
N THR A 158 13.17 12.49 8.87
CA THR A 158 14.48 13.03 8.55
C THR A 158 14.84 12.63 7.13
N TYR A 159 14.92 13.62 6.24
CA TYR A 159 15.48 13.44 4.91
C TYR A 159 17.01 13.54 4.97
N CYS A 160 17.70 12.66 4.25
CA CYS A 160 19.13 12.68 4.13
C CYS A 160 19.57 12.27 2.72
N ASN A 161 20.36 13.12 2.08
CA ASN A 161 20.98 12.87 0.79
C ASN A 161 22.48 12.65 1.01
N PRO A 162 23.04 11.47 0.72
CA PRO A 162 24.48 11.25 0.78
C PRO A 162 25.12 11.94 -0.42
N SER A 163 26.00 12.92 -0.15
CA SER A 163 26.72 13.76 -1.13
C SER A 163 27.10 13.02 -2.41
N SER A 164 26.18 13.00 -3.39
CA SER A 164 26.28 12.34 -4.71
C SER A 164 24.91 12.12 -5.37
N ALA A 165 23.81 12.07 -4.61
CA ALA A 165 22.47 11.97 -5.20
C ALA A 165 21.97 13.34 -5.69
N THR A 166 21.38 13.39 -6.88
CA THR A 166 20.68 14.57 -7.41
C THR A 166 19.18 14.31 -7.51
N ALA A 167 18.36 15.37 -7.46
CA ALA A 167 16.90 15.34 -7.33
C ALA A 167 16.45 14.87 -5.94
N ALA A 168 16.07 15.82 -5.09
CA ALA A 168 15.70 15.55 -3.71
C ALA A 168 14.26 15.03 -3.62
N GLY A 169 14.05 14.00 -2.80
CA GLY A 169 12.70 13.57 -2.45
C GLY A 169 11.91 14.63 -1.66
N GLU A 170 10.61 14.67 -1.89
CA GLU A 170 9.72 15.68 -1.31
C GLU A 170 8.28 15.15 -1.16
N VAL A 171 7.44 15.89 -0.43
CA VAL A 171 6.01 15.57 -0.31
C VAL A 171 5.26 16.27 -1.43
N LYS A 172 4.37 15.53 -2.10
CA LYS A 172 3.47 16.05 -3.14
C LYS A 172 2.01 15.85 -2.75
N GLN A 173 1.17 16.70 -3.33
CA GLN A 173 -0.28 16.63 -3.17
C GLN A 173 -0.94 16.25 -4.49
N ASN A 174 -2.07 15.53 -4.43
CA ASN A 174 -2.85 15.12 -5.60
C ASN A 174 -3.25 16.27 -6.54
N SER A 175 -3.39 17.49 -6.00
CA SER A 175 -3.76 18.69 -6.77
C SER A 175 -2.61 19.30 -7.58
N ASP A 176 -1.37 18.89 -7.33
CA ASP A 176 -0.19 19.54 -7.92
C ASP A 176 -0.03 19.25 -9.43
N SER A 177 -0.91 18.42 -10.01
CA SER A 177 -0.77 17.88 -11.37
C SER A 177 0.64 17.33 -11.61
N PHE A 178 1.22 16.76 -10.55
CA PHE A 178 2.61 16.35 -10.53
C PHE A 178 2.85 15.19 -11.49
N GLN A 179 3.92 15.32 -12.28
CA GLN A 179 4.43 14.27 -13.14
C GLN A 179 5.92 14.11 -12.92
N CYS A 180 6.37 12.86 -12.84
CA CYS A 180 7.78 12.52 -12.88
C CYS A 180 8.06 11.77 -14.17
N MET A 181 8.93 12.33 -15.02
CA MET A 181 9.28 11.77 -16.34
C MET A 181 8.06 11.43 -17.22
N GLY A 182 6.95 12.18 -17.09
CA GLY A 182 5.72 11.98 -17.85
C GLY A 182 4.71 11.01 -17.21
N TYR A 183 5.05 10.39 -16.09
CA TYR A 183 4.16 9.53 -15.32
C TYR A 183 3.45 10.31 -14.21
N THR A 184 2.15 10.07 -14.03
CA THR A 184 1.33 10.74 -13.01
C THR A 184 1.28 9.90 -11.74
N TYR A 185 1.55 10.54 -10.61
CA TYR A 185 1.52 9.93 -9.29
C TYR A 185 0.40 10.54 -8.45
N GLN A 186 -0.20 9.73 -7.58
CA GLN A 186 -1.22 10.15 -6.64
C GLN A 186 -0.94 9.52 -5.28
N ALA A 187 -1.54 10.05 -4.22
CA ALA A 187 -1.53 9.45 -2.90
C ALA A 187 -2.28 8.11 -2.93
N GLN A 188 -1.78 7.12 -2.20
CA GLN A 188 -2.48 5.85 -2.00
C GLN A 188 -3.68 6.04 -1.08
N SER A 189 -3.53 6.91 -0.07
CA SER A 189 -4.56 7.31 0.87
C SER A 189 -4.48 8.81 1.12
N GLY A 190 -5.60 9.43 1.52
CA GLY A 190 -5.60 10.87 1.78
C GLY A 190 -5.28 11.71 0.54
N THR A 191 -4.43 12.72 0.70
CA THR A 191 -4.12 13.71 -0.35
C THR A 191 -2.63 13.92 -0.61
N HIS A 192 -1.77 13.42 0.27
CA HIS A 192 -0.33 13.61 0.18
C HIS A 192 0.42 12.30 0.09
N PHE A 193 1.61 12.33 -0.49
CA PHE A 193 2.52 11.20 -0.53
C PHE A 193 3.97 11.71 -0.61
N TYR A 194 4.91 10.87 -0.22
CA TYR A 194 6.32 11.13 -0.48
C TYR A 194 6.67 10.59 -1.86
N TYR A 195 7.47 11.33 -2.61
CA TYR A 195 8.06 10.81 -3.83
C TYR A 195 9.56 11.06 -3.87
N ASP A 196 10.25 10.22 -4.63
CA ASP A 196 11.69 10.28 -4.77
C ASP A 196 12.13 9.77 -6.14
N GLY A 197 12.92 10.59 -6.85
CA GLY A 197 13.52 10.28 -8.15
C GLY A 197 15.03 10.48 -8.12
N ALA A 198 15.67 10.24 -6.96
CA ALA A 198 17.09 10.42 -6.80
C ALA A 198 17.89 9.69 -7.89
N VAL A 199 18.89 10.39 -8.43
CA VAL A 199 19.74 9.91 -9.52
C VAL A 199 21.15 9.64 -9.04
N GLY A 200 21.72 8.53 -9.48
CA GLY A 200 23.11 8.15 -9.24
C GLY A 200 23.40 7.51 -7.87
N ASN A 201 22.70 7.93 -6.81
CA ASN A 201 22.75 7.32 -5.48
C ASN A 201 21.38 7.43 -4.78
N CYS A 202 21.19 6.69 -3.68
CA CYS A 202 19.92 6.72 -2.95
C CYS A 202 19.82 7.94 -2.03
N ASP A 203 18.65 8.57 -2.04
CA ASP A 203 18.17 9.42 -0.96
C ASP A 203 17.57 8.56 0.16
N TYR A 204 17.60 9.08 1.38
CA TYR A 204 17.10 8.39 2.57
C TYR A 204 15.99 9.19 3.24
N LEU A 205 14.89 8.50 3.55
CA LEU A 205 13.81 8.99 4.39
C LEU A 205 13.73 8.15 5.66
N ILE A 206 13.96 8.78 6.82
CA ILE A 206 14.21 8.07 8.09
C ILE A 206 13.23 8.54 9.17
N GLN A 207 12.70 7.61 9.96
CA GLN A 207 12.00 7.91 11.20
C GLN A 207 12.44 7.01 12.34
N MET A 208 12.55 7.60 13.53
CA MET A 208 12.83 6.91 14.79
C MET A 208 11.53 6.69 15.55
N PHE A 209 11.36 5.51 16.15
CA PHE A 209 10.24 5.21 17.02
C PHE A 209 10.67 4.33 18.21
N THR A 210 9.88 4.39 19.28
CA THR A 210 10.12 3.61 20.50
C THR A 210 9.55 2.21 20.34
N THR A 211 10.34 1.22 20.71
CA THR A 211 9.97 -0.20 20.73
C THR A 211 10.16 -0.78 22.12
N ILE A 212 9.61 -1.96 22.35
CA ILE A 212 9.84 -2.76 23.56
C ILE A 212 10.64 -3.97 23.10
N VAL A 213 11.80 -4.18 23.73
CA VAL A 213 12.69 -5.30 23.41
C VAL A 213 11.92 -6.62 23.52
N SER A 214 12.15 -7.50 22.55
CA SER A 214 11.49 -8.81 22.36
C SER A 214 10.02 -8.75 21.94
N GLN A 215 9.40 -7.58 21.77
CA GLN A 215 8.09 -7.49 21.13
C GLN A 215 8.20 -7.57 19.61
N THR A 216 7.19 -8.17 18.99
CA THR A 216 7.07 -8.24 17.53
C THR A 216 6.11 -7.18 17.01
N TYR A 217 6.52 -6.52 15.95
CA TYR A 217 5.80 -5.46 15.26
C TYR A 217 5.44 -5.90 13.85
N THR A 218 4.27 -5.49 13.39
CA THR A 218 3.90 -5.52 11.98
C THR A 218 4.29 -4.19 11.35
N ILE A 219 5.07 -4.27 10.28
CA ILE A 219 5.53 -3.13 9.50
C ILE A 219 4.84 -3.23 8.14
N SER A 220 4.20 -2.16 7.67
CA SER A 220 3.63 -2.08 6.33
C SER A 220 3.81 -0.71 5.71
N TYR A 221 3.75 -0.66 4.39
CA TYR A 221 3.80 0.56 3.59
C TYR A 221 3.27 0.28 2.19
N TRP A 222 2.88 1.32 1.48
CA TRP A 222 2.50 1.24 0.07
C TRP A 222 3.56 1.88 -0.80
N LEU A 223 3.98 1.17 -1.83
CA LEU A 223 4.96 1.65 -2.79
C LEU A 223 4.38 1.61 -4.19
N TYR A 224 4.64 2.67 -4.94
CA TYR A 224 4.41 2.78 -6.36
C TYR A 224 5.74 3.11 -7.03
N ASN A 225 5.98 2.56 -8.21
CA ASN A 225 7.14 2.85 -9.03
C ASN A 225 6.72 2.87 -10.50
N GLN A 226 7.12 3.90 -11.23
CA GLN A 226 7.08 3.87 -12.69
C GLN A 226 8.37 4.48 -13.22
N GLY A 227 8.99 3.79 -14.15
CA GLY A 227 10.20 4.22 -14.84
C GLY A 227 10.55 3.25 -15.97
N THR A 228 11.75 3.37 -16.52
CA THR A 228 12.27 2.41 -17.52
C THR A 228 13.01 1.23 -16.88
N GLY A 229 12.98 1.13 -15.53
CA GLY A 229 13.55 0.05 -14.72
C GLY A 229 15.09 -0.08 -14.77
N SER A 230 15.75 0.74 -15.58
CA SER A 230 17.19 0.72 -15.78
C SER A 230 17.82 1.71 -14.81
N ALA A 231 18.62 1.22 -13.86
CA ALA A 231 19.29 2.01 -12.82
C ALA A 231 18.37 2.59 -11.74
N SER A 232 17.59 1.71 -11.11
CA SER A 232 16.83 2.01 -9.89
C SER A 232 17.15 1.06 -8.75
N SER A 233 16.95 1.53 -7.53
CA SER A 233 17.11 0.73 -6.32
C SER A 233 16.21 1.24 -5.20
N ALA A 234 15.68 0.29 -4.43
CA ALA A 234 14.84 0.58 -3.28
C ALA A 234 15.16 -0.37 -2.13
N ASP A 235 15.51 0.20 -0.97
CA ASP A 235 15.76 -0.54 0.26
C ASP A 235 14.82 -0.06 1.37
N VAL A 236 14.28 -1.01 2.15
CA VAL A 236 13.55 -0.70 3.40
C VAL A 236 14.25 -1.37 4.56
N ILE A 237 14.74 -0.53 5.47
CA ILE A 237 15.77 -0.89 6.43
C ILE A 237 15.27 -0.64 7.84
N ILE A 238 15.57 -1.58 8.74
CA ILE A 238 15.45 -1.42 10.18
C ILE A 238 16.85 -1.38 10.79
N SER A 239 17.10 -0.42 11.69
CA SER A 239 18.37 -0.33 12.43
C SER A 239 18.18 0.19 13.85
N ILE A 240 19.22 0.05 14.69
CA ILE A 240 19.28 0.57 16.06
C ILE A 240 20.47 1.52 16.25
#